data_AF-A0A522GBA5-F1
#
_entry.id   AF-A0A522GBA5-F1
#
_cell.length_a   1.000
_cell.length_b   1.000
_cell.length_c   1.000
_cell.angle_alpha   90.00
_cell.angle_beta   90.00
_cell.angle_gamma   90.00
#
_symmetry.space_group_name_H-M   'P 1'
#
loop_
_entity.id
_entity.type
_entity.pdbx_description
1 polymer ?
#
loop_
_entity_poly.entity_id
_entity_poly.type
_entity_poly.pdbx_seq_one_letter_code
_entity_poly.pdbx_strand_id
1 'polypeptide(L)'
;MSFDCGDAAMNGFLHKYAHQSHKAGGAKTFVAVDDADGKTVLGFYSLAPGALAYADTPKLMRKGLARHDVPGFRLVRIATDKRLSGDGLGGQFLAMAARRCLRAAAEVGGVVLIIDAKNERAATWYASFGAVELADKPLTLVMTLETFKAGLKAKDLL
;
A
#
# COMPACT_ATOMS: atom_id res chain seq x y z
N MET A 1 -18.76 16.07 0.40
CA MET A 1 -17.69 15.12 0.07
C MET A 1 -16.63 15.85 -0.73
N SER A 2 -15.67 16.50 -0.07
CA SER A 2 -14.66 17.33 -0.72
C SER A 2 -13.25 16.73 -0.58
N PHE A 3 -13.11 15.42 -0.78
CA PHE A 3 -11.78 14.82 -0.82
C PHE A 3 -11.09 15.25 -2.11
N ASP A 4 -9.90 15.83 -1.99
CA ASP A 4 -9.08 16.18 -3.13
C ASP A 4 -7.60 15.95 -2.82
N CYS A 5 -6.99 14.96 -3.48
CA CYS A 5 -5.55 14.69 -3.37
C CYS A 5 -4.71 15.36 -4.46
N GLY A 6 -5.30 16.24 -5.27
CA GLY A 6 -4.64 16.88 -6.42
C GLY A 6 -4.52 15.98 -7.66
N ASP A 7 -5.08 14.77 -7.63
CA ASP A 7 -5.16 13.88 -8.79
C ASP A 7 -6.62 13.52 -9.13
N ALA A 8 -7.07 13.97 -10.31
CA ALA A 8 -8.46 13.79 -10.74
C ALA A 8 -8.86 12.31 -10.90
N ALA A 9 -7.95 11.44 -11.35
CA ALA A 9 -8.24 10.02 -11.52
C ALA A 9 -8.39 9.29 -10.18
N MET A 10 -7.60 9.66 -9.18
CA MET A 10 -7.61 9.15 -7.82
C MET A 10 -8.83 9.65 -7.05
N ASN A 11 -9.16 10.94 -7.17
CA ASN A 11 -10.40 11.50 -6.63
C ASN A 11 -11.60 10.78 -7.25
N GLY A 12 -11.61 10.63 -8.58
CA GLY A 12 -12.64 9.89 -9.31
C GLY A 12 -12.76 8.44 -8.86
N PHE A 13 -11.63 7.76 -8.62
CA PHE A 13 -11.62 6.40 -8.09
C PHE A 13 -12.33 6.30 -6.74
N LEU A 14 -11.99 7.17 -5.78
CA LEU A 14 -12.60 7.16 -4.46
C LEU A 14 -14.12 7.37 -4.56
N HIS A 15 -14.55 8.34 -5.35
CA HIS A 15 -15.96 8.72 -5.46
C HIS A 15 -16.81 7.69 -6.22
N LYS A 16 -16.27 7.05 -7.26
CA LYS A 16 -17.07 6.23 -8.18
C LYS A 16 -16.85 4.72 -8.00
N TYR A 17 -15.64 4.29 -7.69
CA TYR A 17 -15.25 2.88 -7.84
C TYR A 17 -14.83 2.20 -6.53
N ALA A 18 -14.30 2.95 -5.55
CA ALA A 18 -13.74 2.36 -4.34
C ALA A 18 -14.74 1.52 -3.54
N HIS A 19 -15.97 2.01 -3.36
CA HIS A 19 -17.02 1.29 -2.63
C HIS A 19 -17.51 0.05 -3.39
N GLN A 20 -17.70 0.15 -4.70
CA GLN A 20 -18.10 -0.98 -5.54
C GLN A 20 -17.03 -2.08 -5.53
N SER A 21 -15.76 -1.71 -5.72
CA SER A 21 -14.63 -2.65 -5.66
C SER A 21 -14.51 -3.30 -4.28
N HIS A 22 -14.72 -2.54 -3.21
CA HIS A 22 -14.74 -3.07 -1.84
C HIS A 22 -15.83 -4.12 -1.63
N LYS A 23 -17.06 -3.85 -2.10
CA LYS A 23 -18.19 -4.77 -1.99
C LYS A 23 -18.01 -6.02 -2.86
N ALA A 24 -17.53 -5.85 -4.09
CA ALA A 24 -17.27 -6.96 -5.00
C ALA A 24 -16.06 -7.83 -4.61
N GLY A 25 -15.24 -7.37 -3.65
CA GLY A 25 -14.05 -8.10 -3.20
C GLY A 25 -12.80 -7.89 -4.05
N GLY A 26 -12.85 -7.02 -5.06
CA GLY A 26 -11.69 -6.75 -5.93
C GLY A 26 -10.54 -6.03 -5.21
N ALA A 27 -10.85 -5.05 -4.36
CA ALA A 27 -9.88 -4.41 -3.47
C ALA A 27 -10.57 -3.88 -2.22
N LYS A 28 -9.98 -4.09 -1.04
CA LYS A 28 -10.48 -3.53 0.22
C LYS A 28 -9.91 -2.14 0.43
N THR A 29 -10.78 -1.14 0.29
CA THR A 29 -10.47 0.27 0.58
C THR A 29 -10.76 0.61 2.03
N PHE A 30 -9.83 1.30 2.68
CA PHE A 30 -9.94 1.85 4.02
C PHE A 30 -9.79 3.36 3.94
N VAL A 31 -10.63 4.09 4.68
CA VAL A 31 -10.64 5.56 4.71
C VAL A 31 -10.28 6.04 6.11
N ALA A 32 -9.51 7.11 6.19
CA ALA A 32 -9.36 7.91 7.40
C ALA A 32 -10.41 9.03 7.36
N VAL A 33 -11.11 9.20 8.47
CA VAL A 33 -12.12 10.25 8.64
C VAL A 33 -11.66 11.22 9.73
N ASP A 34 -12.11 12.47 9.63
CA ASP A 34 -11.91 13.48 10.65
C ASP A 34 -12.71 13.13 11.91
N ASP A 35 -12.07 13.13 13.07
CA ASP A 35 -12.73 12.85 14.34
C ASP A 35 -13.74 13.94 14.72
N ALA A 36 -13.58 15.17 14.20
CA ALA A 36 -14.46 16.28 14.50
C ALA A 36 -15.89 16.07 13.98
N ASP A 37 -16.05 15.41 12.82
CA ASP A 37 -17.35 15.20 12.18
C ASP A 37 -17.67 13.74 11.82
N GLY A 38 -16.69 12.84 11.93
CA GLY A 38 -16.78 11.42 11.58
C GLY A 38 -17.10 11.13 10.11
N LYS A 39 -16.99 12.13 9.23
CA LYS A 39 -17.51 12.10 7.86
C LYS A 39 -16.54 12.64 6.82
N THR A 40 -15.73 13.62 7.17
CA THR A 40 -14.76 14.22 6.26
C THR A 40 -13.64 13.25 6.01
N VAL A 41 -13.45 12.84 4.76
CA VAL A 41 -12.38 11.91 4.38
C VAL A 41 -11.06 12.68 4.31
N LEU A 42 -10.08 12.25 5.10
CA LEU A 42 -8.72 12.81 5.16
C LEU A 42 -7.76 12.07 4.21
N GLY A 43 -8.14 10.87 3.80
CA GLY A 43 -7.38 10.05 2.86
C GLY A 43 -7.80 8.60 2.89
N PHE A 44 -7.17 7.81 2.04
CA PHE A 44 -7.53 6.40 1.88
C PHE A 44 -6.37 5.57 1.35
N TYR A 45 -6.51 4.26 1.49
CA TYR A 45 -5.68 3.29 0.80
C TYR A 45 -6.49 2.03 0.46
N SER A 46 -6.06 1.31 -0.58
CA SER A 46 -6.72 0.10 -1.07
C SER A 46 -5.73 -1.05 -1.17
N LEU A 47 -6.13 -2.22 -0.67
CA LEU A 47 -5.35 -3.45 -0.69
C LEU A 47 -6.05 -4.54 -1.49
N ALA A 48 -5.27 -5.33 -2.22
CA ALA A 48 -5.74 -6.55 -2.88
C ALA A 48 -4.70 -7.69 -2.69
N PRO A 49 -5.09 -8.96 -2.75
CA PRO A 49 -4.14 -10.06 -2.91
C PRO A 49 -3.31 -9.86 -4.19
N GLY A 50 -2.07 -10.32 -4.19
CA GLY A 50 -1.22 -10.25 -5.37
C GLY A 50 -0.05 -11.20 -5.31
N ALA A 51 0.66 -11.31 -6.42
CA ALA A 51 1.90 -12.04 -6.51
C ALA A 51 2.84 -11.37 -7.52
N LEU A 52 4.12 -11.68 -7.41
CA LEU A 52 5.13 -11.34 -8.41
C LEU A 52 5.71 -12.62 -9.00
N ALA A 53 6.05 -12.59 -10.29
CA ALA A 53 6.80 -13.69 -10.89
C ALA A 53 8.10 -13.93 -10.12
N TYR A 54 8.47 -15.19 -9.93
CA TYR A 54 9.70 -15.56 -9.21
C TYR A 54 10.94 -14.92 -9.85
N ALA A 55 10.98 -14.82 -11.17
CA ALA A 55 12.10 -14.23 -11.91
C ALA A 55 12.23 -12.72 -11.64
N ASP A 56 11.10 -12.01 -11.62
CA ASP A 56 11.02 -10.55 -11.44
C ASP A 56 11.30 -10.12 -10.00
N THR A 57 11.16 -11.03 -9.03
CA THR A 57 11.29 -10.70 -7.61
C THR A 57 12.76 -10.59 -7.18
N PRO A 58 13.17 -9.52 -6.47
CA PRO A 58 14.53 -9.38 -5.95
C PRO A 58 14.98 -10.61 -5.15
N LYS A 59 16.22 -11.07 -5.38
CA LYS A 59 16.77 -12.30 -4.79
C LYS A 59 16.59 -12.37 -3.27
N LEU A 60 16.77 -11.23 -2.59
CA LEU A 60 16.62 -11.13 -1.13
C LEU A 60 15.20 -11.51 -0.66
N MET A 61 14.17 -11.20 -1.44
CA MET A 61 12.77 -11.37 -1.06
C MET A 61 12.18 -12.73 -1.46
N ARG A 62 12.84 -13.44 -2.38
CA ARG A 62 12.46 -14.79 -2.81
C ARG A 62 13.38 -15.90 -2.28
N LYS A 63 14.38 -15.53 -1.48
CA LYS A 63 15.32 -16.49 -0.89
C LYS A 63 14.57 -17.46 0.03
N GLY A 64 14.78 -18.75 -0.17
CA GLY A 64 14.12 -19.81 0.61
C GLY A 64 12.70 -20.16 0.15
N LEU A 65 12.14 -19.44 -0.83
CA LEU A 65 10.84 -19.78 -1.41
C LEU A 65 10.99 -20.78 -2.56
N ALA A 66 9.97 -21.62 -2.75
CA ALA A 66 9.82 -22.45 -3.94
C ALA A 66 9.79 -21.57 -5.21
N ARG A 67 10.15 -22.16 -6.36
CA ARG A 67 10.20 -21.45 -7.64
C ARG A 67 8.81 -21.30 -8.29
N HIS A 68 7.89 -20.68 -7.55
CA HIS A 68 6.58 -20.23 -7.99
C HIS A 68 6.46 -18.73 -7.77
N ASP A 69 5.34 -18.14 -8.18
CA ASP A 69 5.06 -16.73 -7.91
C ASP A 69 5.19 -16.43 -6.41
N VAL A 70 5.85 -15.32 -6.11
CA VAL A 70 6.11 -14.87 -4.74
C VAL A 70 4.84 -14.20 -4.23
N PRO A 71 4.17 -14.77 -3.21
CA PRO A 71 2.87 -14.28 -2.76
C PRO A 71 3.01 -12.99 -1.97
N GLY A 72 2.00 -12.13 -2.07
CA GLY A 72 1.98 -10.88 -1.33
C GLY A 72 0.64 -10.16 -1.40
N PHE A 73 0.70 -8.88 -1.13
CA PHE A 73 -0.46 -7.98 -1.19
C PHE A 73 -0.08 -6.77 -2.03
N ARG A 74 -1.01 -6.27 -2.82
CA ARG A 74 -0.81 -5.07 -3.63
C ARG A 74 -1.43 -3.86 -2.95
N LEU A 75 -0.62 -2.82 -2.75
CA LEU A 75 -1.10 -1.48 -2.43
C LEU A 75 -1.58 -0.84 -3.73
N VAL A 76 -2.86 -1.03 -4.02
CA VAL A 76 -3.47 -0.64 -5.30
C VAL A 76 -3.53 0.87 -5.43
N ARG A 77 -3.92 1.55 -4.34
CA ARG A 77 -4.06 3.01 -4.28
C ARG A 77 -3.72 3.49 -2.87
N ILE A 78 -3.16 4.67 -2.78
CA ILE A 78 -2.99 5.44 -1.55
C ILE A 78 -3.06 6.92 -1.90
N ALA A 79 -3.76 7.69 -1.09
CA ALA A 79 -3.85 9.14 -1.26
C ALA A 79 -4.19 9.82 0.05
N THR A 80 -3.61 11.00 0.27
CA THR A 80 -3.97 11.92 1.35
C THR A 80 -4.66 13.13 0.74
N ASP A 81 -5.58 13.74 1.48
CA ASP A 81 -6.17 15.01 1.07
C ASP A 81 -5.07 16.06 0.99
N LYS A 82 -5.10 16.92 -0.04
CA LYS A 82 -4.07 17.94 -0.29
C LYS A 82 -3.92 18.91 0.88
N ARG A 83 -4.98 19.10 1.68
CA ARG A 83 -4.96 19.93 2.91
C ARG A 83 -4.03 19.38 3.98
N LEU A 84 -3.68 18.09 3.91
CA LEU A 84 -2.85 17.35 4.87
C LEU A 84 -1.57 16.79 4.23
N SER A 85 -1.23 17.27 3.03
CA SER A 85 -0.05 16.82 2.32
C SER A 85 1.21 17.31 3.03
N GLY A 86 2.05 16.37 3.47
CA GLY A 86 3.28 16.67 4.23
C GLY A 86 3.18 16.38 5.72
N ASP A 87 1.98 16.17 6.27
CA ASP A 87 1.78 15.94 7.72
C ASP A 87 2.03 14.49 8.16
N GLY A 88 2.78 13.72 7.36
CA GLY A 88 3.12 12.33 7.67
C GLY A 88 1.97 11.32 7.52
N LEU A 89 0.75 11.76 7.20
CA LEU A 89 -0.43 10.90 7.07
C LEU A 89 -0.25 9.75 6.07
N GLY A 90 0.47 10.00 4.96
CA GLY A 90 0.81 8.95 3.99
C GLY A 90 1.65 7.83 4.59
N GLY A 91 2.61 8.16 5.46
CA GLY A 91 3.41 7.17 6.18
C GLY A 91 2.57 6.36 7.17
N GLN A 92 1.60 7.01 7.83
CA GLN A 92 0.65 6.31 8.71
C GLN A 92 -0.26 5.35 7.92
N PHE A 93 -0.71 5.73 6.73
CA PHE A 93 -1.48 4.84 5.84
C PHE A 93 -0.65 3.65 5.39
N LEU A 94 0.61 3.85 5.01
CA LEU A 94 1.51 2.76 4.65
C LEU A 94 1.72 1.79 5.84
N ALA A 95 1.92 2.32 7.04
CA ALA A 95 2.01 1.54 8.28
C ALA A 95 0.72 0.74 8.56
N MET A 96 -0.44 1.37 8.45
CA MET A 96 -1.74 0.72 8.63
C MET A 96 -2.02 -0.34 7.56
N ALA A 97 -1.62 -0.08 6.31
CA ALA A 97 -1.69 -1.04 5.23
C ALA A 97 -0.83 -2.28 5.52
N ALA A 98 0.44 -2.06 5.87
CA ALA A 98 1.37 -3.15 6.22
C ALA A 98 0.87 -3.97 7.41
N ARG A 99 0.33 -3.32 8.46
CA ARG A 99 -0.24 -4.03 9.62
C ARG A 99 -1.44 -4.90 9.24
N ARG A 100 -2.27 -4.46 8.29
CA ARG A 100 -3.36 -5.30 7.75
C ARG A 100 -2.83 -6.48 6.94
N CYS A 101 -1.83 -6.25 6.10
CA CYS A 101 -1.17 -7.31 5.34
C CYS A 101 -0.52 -8.34 6.25
N LEU A 102 0.17 -7.92 7.32
CA LEU A 102 0.76 -8.82 8.31
C LEU A 102 -0.28 -9.72 9.00
N ARG A 103 -1.44 -9.17 9.37
CA ARG A 103 -2.53 -9.97 9.93
C ARG A 103 -3.09 -10.96 8.94
N ALA A 104 -3.30 -10.54 7.69
CA ALA A 104 -3.76 -11.45 6.64
C ALA A 104 -2.73 -12.54 6.35
N ALA A 105 -1.45 -12.19 6.29
CA ALA A 105 -0.35 -13.11 6.03
C ALA A 105 -0.22 -14.22 7.08
N ALA A 106 -0.63 -13.95 8.33
CA ALA A 106 -0.65 -14.96 9.39
C ALA A 106 -1.63 -16.12 9.10
N GLU A 107 -2.71 -15.85 8.37
CA GLU A 107 -3.76 -16.82 8.06
C GLU A 107 -3.59 -17.45 6.67
N VAL A 108 -3.22 -16.65 5.67
CA VAL A 108 -3.24 -17.08 4.25
C VAL A 108 -1.89 -16.98 3.55
N GLY A 109 -0.83 -16.60 4.27
CA GLY A 109 0.49 -16.33 3.69
C GLY A 109 0.57 -15.02 2.91
N GLY A 110 1.77 -14.74 2.42
CA GLY A 110 2.14 -13.48 1.78
C GLY A 110 3.40 -12.91 2.42
N VAL A 111 4.42 -12.64 1.60
CA VAL A 111 5.75 -12.25 2.08
C VAL A 111 6.13 -10.82 1.71
N VAL A 112 5.46 -10.25 0.70
CA VAL A 112 5.78 -8.92 0.18
C VAL A 112 4.55 -8.01 0.09
N LEU A 113 4.79 -6.71 0.19
CA LEU A 113 3.90 -5.66 -0.29
C LEU A 113 4.39 -5.19 -1.66
N ILE A 114 3.53 -5.29 -2.66
CA ILE A 114 3.74 -4.83 -4.03
C ILE A 114 3.12 -3.44 -4.16
N ILE A 115 3.87 -2.48 -4.67
CA ILE A 115 3.50 -1.08 -4.70
C ILE A 115 3.63 -0.59 -6.13
N ASP A 116 2.52 -0.20 -6.74
CA ASP A 116 2.54 0.47 -8.05
C ASP A 116 2.59 1.99 -7.80
N ALA A 117 3.80 2.54 -7.86
CA ALA A 117 4.03 3.97 -7.74
C ALA A 117 3.49 4.71 -8.96
N LYS A 118 2.87 5.87 -8.72
CA LYS A 118 2.29 6.69 -9.78
C LYS A 118 3.35 7.35 -10.66
N ASN A 119 4.46 7.78 -10.05
CA ASN A 119 5.54 8.51 -10.70
C ASN A 119 6.85 8.32 -9.91
N GLU A 120 7.96 8.81 -10.46
CA GLU A 120 9.28 8.70 -9.86
C GLU A 120 9.35 9.30 -8.46
N ARG A 121 8.71 10.46 -8.23
CA ARG A 121 8.62 11.06 -6.89
C ARG A 121 8.00 10.10 -5.88
N ALA A 122 6.92 9.41 -6.25
CA ALA A 122 6.30 8.41 -5.40
C ALA A 122 7.21 7.19 -5.21
N ALA A 123 7.89 6.73 -6.27
CA ALA A 123 8.86 5.63 -6.20
C ALA A 123 9.99 5.95 -5.20
N THR A 124 10.60 7.13 -5.29
CA THR A 124 11.61 7.60 -4.34
C THR A 124 11.05 7.69 -2.91
N TRP A 125 9.81 8.16 -2.75
CA TRP A 125 9.17 8.20 -1.44
C TRP A 125 9.03 6.80 -0.84
N TYR A 126 8.56 5.80 -1.60
CA TYR A 126 8.49 4.42 -1.11
C TYR A 126 9.87 3.80 -0.87
N ALA A 127 10.85 4.09 -1.73
CA ALA A 127 12.22 3.64 -1.57
C ALA A 127 12.83 4.15 -0.25
N SER A 128 12.45 5.36 0.20
CA SER A 128 12.88 5.89 1.51
C SER A 128 12.39 5.06 2.71
N PHE A 129 11.34 4.24 2.55
CA PHE A 129 10.89 3.27 3.57
C PHE A 129 11.57 1.89 3.44
N GLY A 130 12.44 1.70 2.45
CA GLY A 130 13.11 0.43 2.15
C GLY A 130 12.46 -0.41 1.04
N ALA A 131 11.57 0.19 0.23
CA ALA A 131 11.01 -0.48 -0.93
C ALA A 131 12.06 -0.55 -2.05
N VAL A 132 12.08 -1.64 -2.79
CA VAL A 132 13.06 -1.89 -3.86
C VAL A 132 12.31 -1.92 -5.19
N GLU A 133 12.80 -1.16 -6.16
CA GLU A 133 12.27 -1.15 -7.53
C GLU A 133 12.50 -2.50 -8.21
N LEU A 134 11.56 -2.92 -9.06
CA LEU A 134 11.76 -4.07 -9.94
C LEU A 134 12.62 -3.65 -11.14
N ALA A 135 13.56 -4.52 -11.54
CA ALA A 135 14.58 -4.22 -12.55
C ALA A 135 14.00 -3.67 -13.87
N ASP A 136 12.91 -4.27 -14.35
CA ASP A 136 12.28 -3.89 -15.64
C ASP A 136 11.05 -2.99 -15.47
N LYS A 137 10.68 -2.67 -14.23
CA LYS A 137 9.46 -1.90 -13.88
C LYS A 137 9.78 -0.94 -12.73
N PRO A 138 10.48 0.19 -12.99
CA PRO A 138 10.97 1.08 -11.93
C PRO A 138 9.85 1.74 -11.11
N LEU A 139 8.63 1.84 -11.66
CA LEU A 139 7.46 2.32 -10.93
C LEU A 139 6.73 1.21 -10.16
N THR A 140 7.16 -0.05 -10.25
CA THR A 140 6.70 -1.12 -9.38
C THR A 140 7.79 -1.38 -8.35
N LEU A 141 7.45 -1.17 -7.09
CA LEU A 141 8.33 -1.43 -5.96
C LEU A 141 7.80 -2.59 -5.14
N VAL A 142 8.70 -3.22 -4.42
CA VAL A 142 8.40 -4.34 -3.54
C VAL A 142 9.13 -4.15 -2.21
N MET A 143 8.46 -4.49 -1.11
CA MET A 143 9.07 -4.51 0.21
C MET A 143 8.61 -5.75 0.96
N THR A 144 9.48 -6.38 1.74
CA THR A 144 9.07 -7.52 2.57
C THR A 144 8.17 -7.05 3.70
N LEU A 145 7.19 -7.89 4.08
CA LEU A 145 6.40 -7.64 5.27
C LEU A 145 7.24 -7.68 6.55
N GLU A 146 8.39 -8.37 6.52
CA GLU A 146 9.35 -8.38 7.62
C GLU A 146 9.99 -7.00 7.85
N THR A 147 10.41 -6.29 6.78
CA THR A 147 10.93 -4.92 6.88
C THR A 147 9.88 -3.99 7.50
N PHE A 148 8.61 -4.10 7.09
CA PHE A 148 7.53 -3.36 7.73
C PHE A 148 7.36 -3.74 9.21
N LYS A 149 7.41 -5.03 9.54
CA LYS A 149 7.29 -5.49 10.93
C LYS A 149 8.38 -4.90 11.82
N ALA A 150 9.62 -4.86 11.35
CA ALA A 150 10.73 -4.23 12.07
C ALA A 150 10.50 -2.72 12.24
N GLY A 151 10.12 -2.01 11.17
CA GLY A 151 9.87 -0.56 11.23
C GLY A 151 8.67 -0.17 12.10
N LEU A 152 7.62 -0.99 12.12
CA LEU A 152 6.45 -0.78 12.98
C LEU A 152 6.78 -1.04 14.46
N LYS A 153 7.55 -2.09 14.78
CA LYS A 153 8.02 -2.35 16.15
C LYS A 153 8.89 -1.23 16.70
N ALA A 154 9.81 -0.71 15.89
CA ALA A 154 10.68 0.40 16.29
C ALA A 154 9.92 1.70 16.62
N LYS A 155 8.63 1.78 16.27
CA LYS A 155 7.74 2.92 16.51
C LYS A 155 6.59 2.61 17.47
N ASP A 156 6.61 1.44 18.13
CA ASP A 156 5.54 0.96 19.02
C ASP A 156 4.15 0.91 18.35
N LEU A 157 4.10 0.56 17.06
CA LEU A 157 2.87 0.48 16.26
C LEU A 157 2.34 -0.97 16.05
N LEU A 158 3.00 -1.95 16.68
CA LEU A 158 2.69 -3.39 16.65
C LEU A 158 2.65 -4.00 18.04
#